data_AF-A0A1U8HS32-F1
#
_entry.id   AF-A0A1U8HS32-F1
#
_cell.length_a   1.000
_cell.length_b   1.000
_cell.length_c   1.000
_cell.angle_alpha   90.00
_cell.angle_beta   90.00
_cell.angle_gamma   90.00
#
_symmetry.space_group_name_H-M   'P 1'
#
loop_
_entity.id
_entity.type
_entity.pdbx_description
1 polymer ?
#
loop_
_entity_poly.entity_id
_entity_poly.type
_entity_poly.pdbx_seq_one_letter_code
_entity_poly.pdbx_strand_id
1 'polypeptide(L)'
;MATMLSLSPNPPITTLPSLRSSFKGNLRNLKPNPFHIIRIRTKQQGVEARKGTRSLVVVNQAATTQVSVTASNMRFRLDNLGPQPGSRKKGKRKGRGISAGQGGSCGFGMRGQKSRSGPGVRKGFEGGQMPLYRRIPKLRGIAGGMHAGLPKYIPVNLKDIETAGFQEGDEVSLETLKEKGLINPSGRERKLPLKILGDGELKVKLNLKARAFSASAKEKLEAAGCSLTVLPGRKKWVKPSVAKNLARAEEYFAKKRAASSSDSTSA
;
A
#
# COMPACT_ATOMS: atom_id res chain seq x y z
N MET A 1 67.98 -0.94 -0.09
CA MET A 1 67.43 -0.80 1.28
C MET A 1 65.91 -0.86 1.18
N ALA A 2 65.32 -1.89 1.77
CA ALA A 2 63.88 -2.15 1.75
C ALA A 2 63.16 -1.22 2.73
N THR A 3 62.09 -0.56 2.29
CA THR A 3 61.16 0.15 3.17
C THR A 3 59.89 -0.68 3.33
N MET A 4 59.71 -1.14 4.57
CA MET A 4 58.64 -2.00 5.06
C MET A 4 57.25 -1.35 4.95
N LEU A 5 56.30 -2.21 4.61
CA LEU A 5 54.85 -2.04 4.70
C LEU A 5 54.40 -1.76 6.15
N SER A 6 53.49 -0.80 6.33
CA SER A 6 52.65 -0.72 7.52
C SER A 6 51.17 -0.77 7.12
N LEU A 7 50.61 -1.99 7.12
CA LEU A 7 49.17 -2.23 7.03
C LEU A 7 48.58 -2.10 8.44
N SER A 8 47.81 -1.05 8.71
CA SER A 8 46.98 -0.99 9.91
C SER A 8 45.73 -1.86 9.73
N PRO A 9 45.33 -2.70 10.71
CA PRO A 9 44.07 -3.42 10.63
C PRO A 9 42.90 -2.47 10.88
N ASN A 10 42.03 -2.32 9.88
CA ASN A 10 40.74 -1.63 10.05
C ASN A 10 39.87 -2.40 11.06
N PRO A 11 39.17 -1.72 11.99
CA PRO A 11 38.22 -2.39 12.87
C PRO A 11 37.02 -2.90 12.05
N PRO A 12 36.41 -4.04 12.41
CA PRO A 12 35.22 -4.53 11.74
C PRO A 12 34.05 -3.58 12.00
N ILE A 13 33.49 -3.04 10.91
CA ILE A 13 32.27 -2.24 10.94
C ILE A 13 31.11 -3.15 11.37
N THR A 14 30.75 -3.09 12.65
CA THR A 14 29.51 -3.69 13.17
C THR A 14 28.36 -2.72 12.90
N THR A 15 27.81 -2.74 11.69
CA THR A 15 26.51 -2.15 11.42
C THR A 15 25.42 -3.01 12.04
N LEU A 16 24.85 -2.56 13.16
CA LEU A 16 23.56 -3.07 13.62
C LEU A 16 22.48 -2.71 12.58
N PRO A 17 21.58 -3.64 12.21
CA PRO A 17 20.45 -3.29 11.34
C PRO A 17 19.56 -2.30 12.09
N SER A 18 19.35 -1.12 11.52
CA SER A 18 18.35 -0.19 12.06
C SER A 18 16.96 -0.78 11.82
N LEU A 19 16.34 -1.33 12.86
CA LEU A 19 14.92 -1.69 12.83
C LEU A 19 14.08 -0.41 12.83
N ARG A 20 13.80 0.13 11.63
CA ARG A 20 12.74 1.13 11.46
C ARG A 20 11.45 0.37 11.17
N SER A 21 10.47 0.48 12.06
CA SER A 21 9.10 0.11 11.72
C SER A 21 8.50 1.18 10.80
N SER A 22 7.84 0.75 9.73
CA SER A 22 7.15 1.61 8.76
C SER A 22 5.72 1.99 9.22
N PHE A 23 5.43 1.85 10.52
CA PHE A 23 4.09 2.02 11.05
C PHE A 23 3.69 3.50 11.13
N LYS A 24 2.76 3.92 10.27
CA LYS A 24 2.15 5.26 10.24
C LYS A 24 0.72 5.24 10.79
N GLY A 25 0.48 4.53 11.90
CA GLY A 25 -0.84 4.39 12.53
C GLY A 25 -0.93 5.09 13.89
N ASN A 26 -2.16 5.33 14.35
CA ASN A 26 -2.44 5.93 15.65
C ASN A 26 -2.39 4.86 16.76
N LEU A 27 -1.68 5.12 17.85
CA LEU A 27 -1.28 4.11 18.87
C LEU A 27 -2.42 3.55 19.73
N ARG A 28 -3.65 4.06 19.57
CA ARG A 28 -4.79 3.77 20.46
C ARG A 28 -5.33 2.34 20.36
N ASN A 29 -5.03 1.60 19.28
CA ASN A 29 -5.57 0.26 19.03
C ASN A 29 -4.51 -0.86 19.00
N LEU A 30 -3.28 -0.61 19.44
CA LEU A 30 -2.25 -1.66 19.53
C LEU A 30 -2.45 -2.49 20.80
N LYS A 31 -3.00 -3.70 20.67
CA LYS A 31 -2.92 -4.70 21.75
C LYS A 31 -1.49 -5.28 21.77
N PRO A 32 -0.85 -5.41 22.95
CA PRO A 32 0.46 -6.05 23.04
C PRO A 32 0.30 -7.52 22.66
N ASN A 33 0.99 -7.93 21.59
CA ASN A 33 1.05 -9.34 21.21
C ASN A 33 2.24 -9.97 21.96
N PRO A 34 2.02 -10.93 22.86
CA PRO A 34 3.12 -11.63 23.48
C PRO A 34 3.68 -12.59 22.43
N PHE A 35 4.97 -12.42 22.12
CA PHE A 35 5.83 -13.34 21.36
C PHE A 35 5.87 -13.24 19.82
N HIS A 36 6.98 -12.69 19.34
CA HIS A 36 7.66 -13.14 18.12
C HIS A 36 9.12 -13.40 18.48
N ILE A 37 9.44 -14.67 18.76
CA ILE A 37 10.81 -15.12 19.07
C ILE A 37 11.46 -15.50 17.74
N ILE A 38 12.36 -14.66 17.23
CA ILE A 38 13.27 -15.05 16.15
C ILE A 38 14.49 -15.70 16.81
N ARG A 39 14.63 -17.03 16.67
CA ARG A 39 15.83 -17.76 17.09
C ARG A 39 16.97 -17.49 16.11
N ILE A 40 17.98 -16.74 16.55
CA ILE A 40 19.25 -16.62 15.82
C ILE A 40 20.15 -17.78 16.27
N ARG A 41 20.49 -18.69 15.34
CA ARG A 41 21.52 -19.73 15.56
C ARG A 41 22.89 -19.13 15.24
N THR A 42 23.75 -19.01 16.24
CA THR A 42 25.18 -18.75 16.02
C THR A 42 25.95 -20.07 16.08
N LYS A 43 26.62 -20.45 14.98
CA LYS A 43 27.63 -21.51 14.97
C LYS A 43 28.91 -20.92 15.57
N GLN A 44 29.32 -21.37 16.76
CA GLN A 44 30.67 -21.16 17.26
C GLN A 44 31.50 -22.42 16.98
N GLN A 45 32.63 -22.25 16.30
CA GLN A 45 33.65 -23.28 16.16
C GLN A 45 34.49 -23.32 17.45
N GLY A 46 34.68 -24.55 17.96
CA GLY A 46 35.65 -25.06 18.95
C GLY A 46 36.30 -24.11 19.96
N VAL A 47 36.10 -24.38 21.26
CA VAL A 47 37.10 -24.95 22.20
C VAL A 47 36.36 -25.39 23.49
N GLU A 48 36.62 -26.63 23.89
CA GLU A 48 36.40 -27.37 25.14
C GLU A 48 35.44 -26.88 26.25
N ALA A 49 34.40 -27.70 26.44
CA ALA A 49 33.81 -28.20 27.69
C ALA A 49 33.77 -27.28 28.94
N ARG A 50 32.63 -26.59 29.13
CA ARG A 50 32.02 -26.40 30.46
C ARG A 50 30.51 -26.64 30.39
N LYS A 51 30.04 -27.55 31.25
CA LYS A 51 28.63 -27.91 31.47
C LYS A 51 27.82 -26.68 31.89
N GLY A 52 26.64 -26.52 31.27
CA GLY A 52 25.63 -25.54 31.65
C GLY A 52 25.46 -24.45 30.60
N THR A 53 24.51 -24.63 29.67
CA THR A 53 24.01 -23.55 28.81
C THR A 53 23.34 -22.50 29.69
N ARG A 54 24.10 -21.49 30.12
CA ARG A 54 23.52 -20.26 30.67
C ARG A 54 22.98 -19.46 29.48
N SER A 55 21.67 -19.48 29.29
CA SER A 55 21.01 -18.49 28.44
C SER A 55 21.22 -17.12 29.09
N LEU A 56 22.18 -16.34 28.57
CA LEU A 56 22.30 -14.92 28.89
C LEU A 56 21.07 -14.20 28.33
N VAL A 57 20.07 -14.00 29.19
CA VAL A 57 18.97 -13.09 28.90
C VAL A 57 19.50 -11.69 29.14
N VAL A 58 19.91 -11.00 28.08
CA VAL A 58 20.09 -9.55 28.13
C VAL A 58 18.69 -8.94 28.16
N VAL A 59 18.16 -8.76 29.37
CA VAL A 59 17.02 -7.87 29.56
C VAL A 59 17.58 -6.48 29.34
N ASN A 60 17.24 -5.85 28.21
CA ASN A 60 17.33 -4.40 28.09
C ASN A 60 16.32 -3.82 29.07
N GLN A 61 16.70 -3.76 30.35
CA GLN A 61 16.07 -2.90 31.32
C GLN A 61 16.57 -1.51 30.97
N ALA A 62 16.05 -0.97 29.86
CA ALA A 62 16.03 0.47 29.68
C ALA A 62 15.37 0.97 30.96
N ALA A 63 16.13 1.65 31.80
CA ALA A 63 15.59 2.34 32.95
C ALA A 63 14.49 3.23 32.38
N THR A 64 13.24 2.78 32.51
CA THR A 64 12.07 3.60 32.28
C THR A 64 12.22 4.67 33.32
N THR A 65 12.84 5.79 32.96
CA THR A 65 12.76 7.01 33.74
C THR A 65 11.29 7.34 33.66
N GLN A 66 10.54 6.80 34.62
CA GLN A 66 9.19 7.23 34.89
C GLN A 66 9.37 8.68 35.28
N VAL A 67 9.22 9.58 34.31
CA VAL A 67 8.85 10.94 34.62
C VAL A 67 7.50 10.76 35.28
N SER A 68 7.51 10.71 36.61
CA SER A 68 6.34 10.83 37.44
C SER A 68 5.75 12.18 37.08
N VAL A 69 4.86 12.18 36.09
CA VAL A 69 4.03 13.34 35.83
C VAL A 69 3.12 13.38 37.04
N THR A 70 3.53 14.13 38.06
CA THR A 70 2.66 14.48 39.17
C THR A 70 1.46 15.14 38.48
N ALA A 71 0.38 14.39 38.32
CA ALA A 71 -0.84 14.88 37.73
C ALA A 71 -1.46 15.82 38.77
N SER A 72 -0.87 17.01 38.89
CA SER A 72 -1.51 18.13 39.54
C SER A 72 -2.84 18.29 38.81
N ASN A 73 -3.94 18.07 39.52
CA ASN A 73 -5.30 18.18 39.03
C ASN A 73 -5.61 19.66 38.72
N MET A 74 -4.89 20.21 37.73
CA MET A 74 -4.96 21.61 37.36
C MET A 74 -6.04 21.78 36.31
N ARG A 75 -7.02 22.62 36.63
CA ARG A 75 -8.07 23.02 35.70
C ARG A 75 -7.45 23.72 34.49
N PHE A 76 -7.81 23.29 33.28
CA PHE A 76 -7.37 23.97 32.06
C PHE A 76 -7.84 25.42 32.04
N ARG A 77 -6.89 26.33 31.88
CA ARG A 77 -7.05 27.76 31.70
C ARG A 77 -6.09 28.23 30.60
N LEU A 78 -6.27 29.41 30.04
CA LEU A 78 -5.46 29.86 28.91
C LEU A 78 -3.96 29.99 29.23
N ASP A 79 -3.61 30.19 30.50
CA ASP A 79 -2.25 30.33 31.03
C ASP A 79 -1.49 29.00 31.20
N ASN A 80 -2.19 27.86 31.26
CA ASN A 80 -1.57 26.54 31.48
C ASN A 80 -1.68 25.58 30.28
N LEU A 81 -2.18 26.07 29.14
CA LEU A 81 -2.19 25.32 27.90
C LEU A 81 -0.84 25.44 27.17
N GLY A 82 -0.32 24.31 26.69
CA GLY A 82 0.89 24.27 25.90
C GLY A 82 0.83 23.15 24.85
N PRO A 83 1.55 23.28 23.73
CA PRO A 83 1.65 22.19 22.77
C PRO A 83 2.44 21.01 23.37
N GLN A 84 2.10 19.78 22.95
CA GLN A 84 2.87 18.59 23.30
C GLN A 84 4.35 18.77 22.93
N PRO A 85 5.31 18.37 23.79
CA PRO A 85 6.74 18.45 23.47
C PRO A 85 7.05 17.81 22.13
N GLY A 86 7.76 18.55 21.27
CA GLY A 86 8.13 18.11 19.92
C GLY A 86 7.08 18.37 18.82
N SER A 87 5.84 18.72 19.17
CA SER A 87 4.79 19.09 18.20
C SER A 87 5.19 20.32 17.37
N ARG A 88 5.72 21.36 18.04
CA ARG A 88 6.23 22.57 17.38
C ARG A 88 7.72 22.71 17.60
N LYS A 89 8.49 22.57 16.52
CA LYS A 89 9.94 22.82 16.54
C LYS A 89 10.23 24.26 16.17
N LYS A 90 11.09 24.94 16.94
CA LYS A 90 11.54 26.30 16.61
C LYS A 90 12.31 26.27 15.28
N GLY A 91 11.92 27.12 14.33
CA GLY A 91 12.57 27.23 13.02
C GLY A 91 13.96 27.86 13.14
N LYS A 92 14.90 27.46 12.26
CA LYS A 92 16.25 28.02 12.23
C LYS A 92 16.23 29.41 11.59
N ARG A 93 16.59 30.44 12.37
CA ARG A 93 16.79 31.82 11.88
C ARG A 93 18.24 31.97 11.41
N LYS A 94 18.46 31.86 10.10
CA LYS A 94 19.80 31.92 9.50
C LYS A 94 20.35 33.37 9.51
N GLY A 95 21.67 33.52 9.53
CA GLY A 95 22.35 34.83 9.49
C GLY A 95 22.21 35.62 10.79
N ARG A 96 22.26 34.96 11.95
CA ARG A 96 22.15 35.58 13.28
C ARG A 96 23.30 35.11 14.18
N GLY A 97 24.52 35.52 13.85
CA GLY A 97 25.73 35.13 14.57
C GLY A 97 26.14 33.67 14.35
N ILE A 98 27.40 33.36 14.67
CA ILE A 98 27.98 32.02 14.46
C ILE A 98 27.42 31.01 15.47
N SER A 99 27.23 31.44 16.72
CA SER A 99 26.74 30.60 17.83
C SER A 99 25.36 29.99 17.59
N ALA A 100 24.49 30.64 16.81
CA ALA A 100 23.17 30.10 16.43
C ALA A 100 23.24 28.97 15.37
N GLY A 101 24.43 28.65 14.86
CA GLY A 101 24.71 27.49 14.01
C GLY A 101 24.70 27.75 12.50
N GLN A 102 23.82 28.61 11.99
CA GLN A 102 23.79 29.00 10.57
C GLN A 102 24.19 30.47 10.45
N GLY A 103 25.48 30.75 10.69
CA GLY A 103 26.09 32.09 10.74
C GLY A 103 26.22 32.77 9.37
N GLY A 104 27.36 33.40 9.10
CA GLY A 104 27.56 34.31 7.95
C GLY A 104 27.17 33.73 6.58
N SER A 105 27.62 32.51 6.25
CA SER A 105 27.27 31.87 4.97
C SER A 105 25.91 31.19 4.95
N CYS A 106 25.18 31.17 6.08
CA CYS A 106 23.85 30.56 6.20
C CYS A 106 23.77 29.07 5.74
N GLY A 107 24.92 28.38 5.72
CA GLY A 107 25.05 26.99 5.27
C GLY A 107 25.19 26.81 3.75
N PHE A 108 25.37 27.89 2.98
CA PHE A 108 25.52 27.84 1.52
C PHE A 108 26.97 27.67 1.05
N GLY A 109 27.95 27.81 1.95
CA GLY A 109 29.38 27.70 1.65
C GLY A 109 29.98 28.97 1.05
N MET A 110 31.01 28.81 0.22
CA MET A 110 31.67 29.90 -0.51
C MET A 110 30.82 30.36 -1.70
N ARG A 111 31.33 31.31 -2.48
CA ARG A 111 30.69 31.86 -3.68
C ARG A 111 30.50 30.76 -4.74
N GLY A 112 29.26 30.57 -5.19
CA GLY A 112 28.91 29.69 -6.30
C GLY A 112 27.47 29.91 -6.74
N GLN A 113 27.05 29.28 -7.84
CA GLN A 113 25.69 29.48 -8.37
C GLN A 113 24.59 29.15 -7.34
N LYS A 114 24.79 28.10 -6.52
CA LYS A 114 23.86 27.69 -5.46
C LYS A 114 23.82 28.62 -4.23
N SER A 115 24.79 29.52 -4.10
CA SER A 115 24.88 30.47 -2.98
C SER A 115 24.32 31.85 -3.35
N ARG A 116 23.96 32.09 -4.61
CA ARG A 116 23.38 33.36 -5.08
C ARG A 116 21.87 33.39 -4.82
N SER A 117 21.34 34.59 -4.64
CA SER A 117 19.90 34.82 -4.57
C SER A 117 19.26 34.62 -5.94
N GLY A 118 18.06 34.03 -5.96
CA GLY A 118 17.26 33.84 -7.17
C GLY A 118 16.92 32.37 -7.44
N PRO A 119 16.21 32.09 -8.55
CA PRO A 119 15.91 30.72 -8.97
C PRO A 119 17.20 29.94 -9.21
N GLY A 120 17.29 28.75 -8.62
CA GLY A 120 18.38 27.84 -8.89
C GLY A 120 18.28 27.17 -10.26
N VAL A 121 19.22 26.26 -10.52
CA VAL A 121 19.20 25.38 -11.68
C VAL A 121 17.91 24.53 -11.70
N ARG A 122 17.30 24.36 -12.87
CA ARG A 122 16.09 23.52 -13.05
C ARG A 122 16.35 22.11 -12.54
N LYS A 123 15.39 21.56 -11.77
CA LYS A 123 15.44 20.16 -11.33
C LYS A 123 15.51 19.22 -12.54
N GLY A 124 16.51 18.35 -12.57
CA GLY A 124 16.79 17.45 -13.69
C GLY A 124 17.75 18.01 -14.75
N PHE A 125 18.42 19.15 -14.52
CA PHE A 125 19.53 19.60 -15.36
C PHE A 125 20.86 19.02 -14.87
N GLU A 126 21.67 18.50 -15.80
CA GLU A 126 22.92 17.76 -15.54
C GLU A 126 24.16 18.51 -16.06
N GLY A 127 24.20 19.85 -15.98
CA GLY A 127 25.40 20.62 -16.30
C GLY A 127 25.72 20.77 -17.80
N GLY A 128 24.71 20.61 -18.67
CA GLY A 128 24.87 20.64 -20.13
C GLY A 128 24.91 19.25 -20.77
N GLN A 129 25.12 18.20 -19.97
CA GLN A 129 24.90 16.83 -20.42
C GLN A 129 23.41 16.61 -20.77
N MET A 130 23.11 15.78 -21.78
CA MET A 130 21.73 15.42 -22.08
C MET A 130 21.05 14.83 -20.84
N PRO A 131 19.96 15.39 -20.32
CA PRO A 131 19.35 14.88 -19.09
C PRO A 131 18.78 13.48 -19.19
N LEU A 132 18.73 12.74 -18.08
CA LEU A 132 18.16 11.38 -18.02
C LEU A 132 16.75 11.25 -18.64
N TYR A 133 15.86 12.21 -18.35
CA TYR A 133 14.49 12.20 -18.89
C TYR A 133 14.42 12.39 -20.42
N ARG A 134 15.52 12.78 -21.06
CA ARG A 134 15.66 12.84 -22.53
C ARG A 134 16.36 11.61 -23.10
N ARG A 135 17.27 10.98 -22.33
CA ARG A 135 17.98 9.76 -22.75
C ARG A 135 17.05 8.55 -22.80
N ILE A 136 16.08 8.47 -21.89
CA ILE A 136 15.15 7.34 -21.79
C ILE A 136 13.97 7.57 -22.76
N PRO A 137 13.55 6.56 -23.54
CA PRO A 137 12.38 6.66 -24.39
C PRO A 137 11.11 6.87 -23.56
N LYS A 138 10.11 7.55 -24.15
CA LYS A 138 8.81 7.74 -23.51
C LYS A 138 8.10 6.40 -23.28
N LEU A 139 7.23 6.35 -22.27
CA LEU A 139 6.41 5.18 -21.98
C LEU A 139 5.54 4.78 -23.18
N ARG A 140 5.38 3.46 -23.37
CA ARG A 140 4.54 2.88 -24.42
C ARG A 140 3.11 3.41 -24.33
N GLY A 141 2.46 3.60 -25.48
CA GLY A 141 1.11 4.17 -25.59
C GLY A 141 1.07 5.69 -25.42
N ILE A 142 1.64 6.22 -24.34
CA ILE A 142 1.66 7.67 -24.08
C ILE A 142 2.45 8.41 -25.17
N ALA A 143 3.56 7.84 -25.62
CA ALA A 143 4.38 8.41 -26.70
C ALA A 143 3.60 8.66 -27.99
N GLY A 144 2.61 7.81 -28.30
CA GLY A 144 1.77 7.90 -29.50
C GLY A 144 0.40 8.54 -29.27
N GLY A 145 0.14 9.13 -28.11
CA GLY A 145 -1.14 9.77 -27.80
C GLY A 145 -2.30 8.83 -27.46
N MET A 146 -2.04 7.54 -27.22
CA MET A 146 -3.07 6.59 -26.79
C MET A 146 -3.56 6.95 -25.38
N HIS A 147 -4.89 6.93 -25.18
CA HIS A 147 -5.49 7.19 -23.87
C HIS A 147 -5.04 6.17 -22.83
N ALA A 148 -4.73 6.65 -21.62
CA ALA A 148 -4.36 5.79 -20.50
C ALA A 148 -5.53 4.91 -20.05
N GLY A 149 -5.23 3.64 -19.73
CA GLY A 149 -6.19 2.70 -19.17
C GLY A 149 -6.67 3.18 -17.80
N LEU A 150 -7.99 3.29 -17.64
CA LEU A 150 -8.62 3.76 -16.41
C LEU A 150 -9.48 2.65 -15.79
N PRO A 151 -9.62 2.62 -14.46
CA PRO A 151 -10.44 1.62 -13.80
C PRO A 151 -11.91 1.72 -14.25
N LYS A 152 -12.47 0.58 -14.64
CA LYS A 152 -13.85 0.45 -15.14
C LYS A 152 -14.84 -0.04 -14.07
N TYR A 153 -14.32 -0.52 -12.95
CA TYR A 153 -15.08 -1.11 -11.85
C TYR A 153 -14.50 -0.67 -10.52
N ILE A 154 -15.30 -0.76 -9.47
CA ILE A 154 -14.83 -0.71 -8.09
C ILE A 154 -14.51 -2.15 -7.68
N PRO A 155 -13.23 -2.52 -7.50
CA PRO A 155 -12.85 -3.86 -7.06
C PRO A 155 -13.04 -4.02 -5.55
N VAL A 156 -13.66 -5.11 -5.14
CA VAL A 156 -13.79 -5.50 -3.72
C VAL A 156 -13.42 -6.98 -3.59
N ASN A 157 -12.59 -7.33 -2.62
CA ASN A 157 -12.19 -8.71 -2.37
C ASN A 157 -13.10 -9.38 -1.34
N LEU A 158 -13.10 -10.72 -1.32
CA LEU A 158 -13.87 -11.50 -0.34
C LEU A 158 -13.37 -11.26 1.09
N LYS A 159 -12.07 -11.09 1.28
CA LYS A 159 -11.48 -10.73 2.57
C LYS A 159 -12.09 -9.46 3.17
N ASP A 160 -12.31 -8.45 2.33
CA ASP A 160 -12.86 -7.17 2.78
C ASP A 160 -14.32 -7.34 3.23
N ILE A 161 -15.08 -8.18 2.52
CA ILE A 161 -16.47 -8.54 2.85
C ILE A 161 -16.52 -9.33 4.17
N GLU A 162 -15.62 -10.29 4.37
CA GLU A 162 -15.53 -11.04 5.63
C GLU A 162 -15.24 -10.11 6.81
N THR A 163 -14.28 -9.18 6.66
CA THR A 163 -13.95 -8.21 7.73
C THR A 163 -15.07 -7.23 8.04
N ALA A 164 -15.98 -6.98 7.09
CA ALA A 164 -17.11 -6.09 7.29
C ALA A 164 -18.24 -6.71 8.13
N GLY A 165 -18.13 -7.99 8.50
CA GLY A 165 -19.06 -8.66 9.42
C GLY A 165 -20.48 -8.67 8.88
N PHE A 166 -20.68 -9.16 7.66
CA PHE A 166 -22.02 -9.45 7.15
C PHE A 166 -22.59 -10.71 7.83
N GLN A 167 -23.88 -10.67 8.15
CA GLN A 167 -24.62 -11.80 8.69
C GLN A 167 -25.17 -12.67 7.55
N GLU A 168 -25.55 -13.90 7.86
CA GLU A 168 -26.15 -14.80 6.87
C GLU A 168 -27.43 -14.20 6.29
N GLY A 169 -27.53 -14.19 4.96
CA GLY A 169 -28.66 -13.62 4.23
C GLY A 169 -28.52 -12.13 3.88
N ASP A 170 -27.51 -11.43 4.41
CA ASP A 170 -27.28 -10.02 4.10
C ASP A 170 -27.00 -9.79 2.60
N GLU A 171 -27.45 -8.64 2.12
CA GLU A 171 -27.18 -8.18 0.76
C GLU A 171 -25.88 -7.39 0.67
N VAL A 172 -25.00 -7.80 -0.24
CA VAL A 172 -23.78 -7.05 -0.60
C VAL A 172 -24.03 -6.34 -1.92
N SER A 173 -24.27 -5.04 -1.84
CA SER A 173 -24.48 -4.13 -2.97
C SER A 173 -23.58 -2.89 -2.84
N LEU A 174 -23.59 -2.01 -3.85
CA LEU A 174 -22.85 -0.75 -3.76
C LEU A 174 -23.33 0.17 -2.64
N GLU A 175 -24.58 0.02 -2.20
CA GLU A 175 -25.18 0.86 -1.16
C GLU A 175 -24.82 0.33 0.21
N THR A 176 -25.00 -0.97 0.45
CA THR A 176 -24.67 -1.60 1.74
C THR A 176 -23.16 -1.52 2.05
N LEU A 177 -22.31 -1.62 1.03
CA LEU A 177 -20.86 -1.44 1.20
C LEU A 177 -20.45 0.01 1.53
N LYS A 178 -21.25 1.01 1.14
CA LYS A 178 -21.03 2.40 1.54
C LYS A 178 -21.52 2.65 2.96
N GLU A 179 -22.68 2.10 3.33
CA GLU A 179 -23.25 2.23 4.67
C GLU A 179 -22.31 1.65 5.74
N LYS A 180 -21.72 0.48 5.46
CA LYS A 180 -20.68 -0.10 6.33
C LYS A 180 -19.33 0.61 6.27
N GLY A 181 -19.17 1.64 5.42
CA GLY A 181 -17.93 2.40 5.26
C GLY A 181 -16.78 1.62 4.61
N LEU A 182 -17.05 0.46 4.00
CA LEU A 182 -16.04 -0.35 3.32
C LEU A 182 -15.57 0.32 2.02
N ILE A 183 -16.48 0.99 1.32
CA ILE A 183 -16.18 1.78 0.13
C ILE A 183 -16.62 3.23 0.36
N ASN A 184 -15.74 4.18 0.06
CA ASN A 184 -16.07 5.60 0.00
C ASN A 184 -15.78 6.15 -1.41
N PRO A 185 -16.65 5.88 -2.40
CA PRO A 185 -16.37 6.23 -3.79
C PRO A 185 -16.54 7.73 -4.03
N SER A 186 -15.55 8.33 -4.68
CA SER A 186 -15.52 9.78 -4.96
C SER A 186 -15.39 10.09 -6.46
N GLY A 187 -15.89 11.26 -6.88
CA GLY A 187 -15.77 11.76 -8.25
C GLY A 187 -16.19 10.74 -9.32
N ARG A 188 -15.22 10.25 -10.10
CA ARG A 188 -15.41 9.24 -11.16
C ARG A 188 -15.98 7.93 -10.62
N GLU A 189 -15.51 7.48 -9.46
CA GLU A 189 -15.81 6.15 -8.92
C GLU A 189 -17.30 5.97 -8.61
N ARG A 190 -18.00 7.06 -8.29
CA ARG A 190 -19.46 7.03 -8.06
C ARG A 190 -20.26 6.51 -9.25
N LYS A 191 -19.74 6.65 -10.46
CA LYS A 191 -20.38 6.16 -11.70
C LYS A 191 -19.94 4.74 -12.05
N LEU A 192 -18.98 4.17 -11.35
CA LEU A 192 -18.43 2.85 -11.64
C LEU A 192 -19.26 1.74 -10.99
N PRO A 193 -19.49 0.63 -11.69
CA PRO A 193 -20.14 -0.54 -11.12
C PRO A 193 -19.20 -1.37 -10.23
N LEU A 194 -19.80 -2.15 -9.32
CA LEU A 194 -19.08 -3.08 -8.44
C LEU A 194 -18.57 -4.31 -9.19
N LYS A 195 -17.34 -4.73 -8.88
CA LYS A 195 -16.78 -6.02 -9.27
C LYS A 195 -16.22 -6.74 -8.04
N ILE A 196 -16.63 -8.00 -7.86
CA ILE A 196 -16.12 -8.85 -6.78
C ILE A 196 -14.93 -9.68 -7.28
N LEU A 197 -13.87 -9.70 -6.48
CA LEU A 197 -12.61 -10.40 -6.70
C LEU A 197 -12.42 -11.48 -5.64
N GLY A 198 -11.76 -12.57 -6.02
CA GLY A 198 -11.71 -13.81 -5.24
C GLY A 198 -10.57 -13.92 -4.23
N ASP A 199 -9.99 -12.82 -3.76
CA ASP A 199 -8.95 -12.87 -2.72
C ASP A 199 -9.58 -13.00 -1.32
N GLY A 200 -9.12 -13.97 -0.54
CA GLY A 200 -9.74 -14.40 0.72
C GLY A 200 -10.69 -15.59 0.60
N GLU A 201 -11.27 -15.98 1.74
CA GLU A 201 -12.28 -17.03 1.89
C GLU A 201 -13.53 -16.42 2.51
N LEU A 202 -14.70 -16.93 2.16
CA LEU A 202 -15.97 -16.47 2.72
C LEU A 202 -16.73 -17.68 3.24
N LYS A 203 -16.99 -17.71 4.55
CA LYS A 203 -17.71 -18.80 5.23
C LYS A 203 -19.20 -18.53 5.43
N VAL A 204 -19.61 -17.28 5.21
CA VAL A 204 -20.98 -16.80 5.43
C VAL A 204 -21.76 -16.83 4.12
N LYS A 205 -23.01 -17.30 4.18
CA LYS A 205 -23.92 -17.30 3.03
C LYS A 205 -24.49 -15.90 2.80
N LEU A 206 -24.08 -15.23 1.73
CA LEU A 206 -24.48 -13.86 1.40
C LEU A 206 -25.22 -13.77 0.06
N ASN A 207 -26.02 -12.72 -0.09
CA ASN A 207 -26.67 -12.36 -1.34
C ASN A 207 -25.86 -11.27 -2.04
N LEU A 208 -25.12 -11.61 -3.09
CA LEU A 208 -24.18 -10.69 -3.75
C LEU A 208 -24.83 -10.08 -5.00
N LYS A 209 -25.03 -8.75 -4.99
CA LYS A 209 -25.50 -7.98 -6.16
C LYS A 209 -24.36 -7.14 -6.72
N ALA A 210 -23.71 -7.65 -7.76
CA ALA A 210 -22.62 -6.96 -8.45
C ALA A 210 -22.77 -7.04 -9.96
N ARG A 211 -22.07 -6.18 -10.71
CA ARG A 211 -22.12 -6.22 -12.18
C ARG A 211 -21.19 -7.29 -12.76
N ALA A 212 -20.10 -7.59 -12.07
CA ALA A 212 -19.11 -8.54 -12.54
C ALA A 212 -18.46 -9.29 -11.37
N PHE A 213 -18.07 -10.53 -11.63
CA PHE A 213 -17.37 -11.40 -10.71
C PHE A 213 -16.14 -11.96 -11.43
N SER A 214 -14.99 -12.08 -10.75
CA SER A 214 -13.87 -12.87 -11.29
C SER A 214 -14.22 -14.36 -11.31
N ALA A 215 -13.61 -15.14 -12.20
CA ALA A 215 -13.82 -16.60 -12.26
C ALA A 215 -13.58 -17.26 -10.89
N SER A 216 -12.43 -16.94 -10.26
CA SER A 216 -12.09 -17.40 -8.91
C SER A 216 -13.06 -16.94 -7.82
N ALA A 217 -13.73 -15.79 -7.99
CA ALA A 217 -14.73 -15.35 -7.03
C ALA A 217 -16.00 -16.19 -7.18
N LYS A 218 -16.46 -16.43 -8.41
CA LYS A 218 -17.66 -17.23 -8.66
C LYS A 218 -17.53 -18.63 -8.07
N GLU A 219 -16.43 -19.32 -8.35
CA GLU A 219 -16.16 -20.68 -7.84
C GLU A 219 -16.21 -20.73 -6.30
N LYS A 220 -15.53 -19.80 -5.63
CA LYS A 220 -15.52 -19.72 -4.15
C LYS A 220 -16.89 -19.40 -3.57
N LEU A 221 -17.63 -18.51 -4.22
CA LEU A 221 -18.94 -18.06 -3.74
C LEU A 221 -20.02 -19.11 -3.97
N GLU A 222 -19.97 -19.84 -5.09
CA GLU A 222 -20.82 -21.00 -5.38
C GLU A 222 -20.51 -22.14 -4.40
N ALA A 223 -19.22 -22.41 -4.12
CA ALA A 223 -18.82 -23.40 -3.12
C ALA A 223 -19.30 -23.03 -1.69
N ALA A 224 -19.34 -21.74 -1.37
CA ALA A 224 -19.89 -21.25 -0.11
C ALA A 224 -21.44 -21.25 -0.08
N GLY A 225 -22.11 -21.56 -1.20
CA GLY A 225 -23.58 -21.53 -1.31
C GLY A 225 -24.18 -20.13 -1.29
N CYS A 226 -23.44 -19.11 -1.76
CA CYS A 226 -23.92 -17.73 -1.87
C CYS A 226 -24.78 -17.52 -3.12
N SER A 227 -25.75 -16.61 -3.04
CA SER A 227 -26.58 -16.22 -4.19
C SER A 227 -25.88 -15.13 -5.01
N LEU A 228 -25.68 -15.39 -6.31
CA LEU A 228 -24.99 -14.48 -7.23
C LEU A 228 -25.97 -13.79 -8.18
N THR A 229 -26.28 -12.52 -7.93
CA THR A 229 -27.13 -11.72 -8.83
C THR A 229 -26.27 -10.78 -9.68
N VAL A 230 -26.22 -11.04 -10.99
CA VAL A 230 -25.51 -10.17 -11.96
C VAL A 230 -26.42 -9.05 -12.44
N LEU A 231 -26.07 -7.80 -12.09
CA LEU A 231 -26.87 -6.63 -12.50
C LEU A 231 -26.70 -6.33 -14.01
N PRO A 232 -27.79 -6.04 -14.74
CA PRO A 232 -27.70 -5.70 -16.16
C PRO A 232 -26.94 -4.39 -16.36
N GLY A 233 -26.08 -4.36 -17.39
CA GLY A 233 -25.38 -3.15 -17.78
C GLY A 233 -26.25 -2.17 -18.57
N ARG A 234 -25.76 -0.95 -18.77
CA ARG A 234 -26.38 -0.01 -19.73
C ARG A 234 -26.41 -0.63 -21.12
N LYS A 235 -27.60 -0.64 -21.74
CA LYS A 235 -27.81 -1.16 -23.09
C LYS A 235 -26.99 -0.35 -24.09
N LYS A 236 -26.18 -1.03 -24.91
CA LYS A 236 -25.47 -0.40 -26.02
C LYS A 236 -26.48 -0.16 -27.15
N TRP A 237 -26.54 1.07 -27.66
CA TRP A 237 -27.34 1.35 -28.85
C TRP A 237 -26.71 0.69 -30.08
N VAL A 238 -27.57 0.07 -30.89
CA VAL A 238 -27.17 -0.66 -32.10
C VAL A 238 -28.15 -0.30 -33.22
N LYS A 239 -27.63 -0.03 -34.41
CA LYS A 239 -28.43 0.28 -35.60
C LYS A 239 -29.30 -0.94 -36.00
N PRO A 240 -30.55 -0.76 -36.46
CA PRO A 240 -31.44 -1.89 -36.80
C PRO A 240 -30.87 -2.88 -37.81
N SER A 241 -30.08 -2.42 -38.79
CA SER A 241 -29.42 -3.30 -39.75
C SER A 241 -28.41 -4.24 -39.09
N VAL A 242 -27.64 -3.74 -38.12
CA VAL A 242 -26.68 -4.56 -37.37
C VAL A 242 -27.41 -5.56 -36.48
N ALA A 243 -28.53 -5.15 -35.86
CA ALA A 243 -29.36 -6.07 -35.08
C ALA A 243 -29.92 -7.22 -35.94
N LYS A 244 -30.39 -6.93 -37.16
CA LYS A 244 -30.82 -7.96 -38.12
C LYS A 244 -29.70 -8.94 -38.48
N ASN A 245 -28.49 -8.44 -38.71
CA ASN A 245 -27.33 -9.29 -39.02
C ASN A 245 -26.95 -10.20 -37.85
N LEU A 246 -27.02 -9.70 -36.61
CA LEU A 246 -26.80 -10.49 -35.41
C LEU A 246 -27.87 -11.58 -35.24
N ALA A 247 -29.15 -11.23 -35.41
CA ALA A 247 -30.26 -12.18 -35.34
C ALA A 247 -30.13 -13.30 -36.39
N ARG A 248 -29.77 -12.95 -37.63
CA ARG A 248 -29.51 -13.94 -38.69
C ARG A 248 -28.38 -14.91 -38.33
N ALA A 249 -27.32 -14.43 -37.67
CA ALA A 249 -26.23 -15.28 -37.21
C ALA A 249 -26.69 -16.22 -36.08
N GLU A 250 -27.46 -15.71 -35.12
CA GLU A 250 -28.05 -16.50 -34.03
C GLU A 250 -28.95 -17.62 -34.57
N GLU A 251 -29.82 -17.31 -35.53
CA GLU A 251 -30.66 -18.30 -36.21
C GLU A 251 -29.85 -19.38 -36.92
N TYR A 252 -28.78 -18.99 -37.62
CA TYR A 252 -27.90 -19.94 -38.31
C TYR A 252 -27.24 -20.90 -37.32
N PHE A 253 -26.68 -20.38 -36.22
CA PHE A 253 -26.06 -21.22 -35.19
C PHE A 253 -27.09 -22.09 -34.45
N ALA A 254 -28.29 -21.57 -34.18
CA ALA A 254 -29.36 -22.35 -33.56
C ALA A 254 -29.75 -23.54 -34.44
N LYS A 255 -29.95 -23.30 -35.76
CA LYS A 255 -30.24 -24.37 -36.73
C LYS A 255 -29.12 -25.41 -36.81
N LYS A 256 -27.86 -24.98 -36.83
CA LYS A 256 -26.71 -25.90 -36.86
C LYS A 256 -26.56 -26.70 -35.58
N ARG A 257 -26.76 -26.09 -34.40
CA ARG A 257 -26.74 -26.82 -33.12
C ARG A 257 -27.87 -27.83 -33.03
N ALA A 258 -29.07 -27.47 -33.48
CA ALA A 258 -30.22 -28.36 -33.52
C ALA A 258 -29.96 -29.58 -34.44
N ALA A 259 -29.43 -29.34 -35.64
CA ALA A 259 -29.04 -30.42 -36.56
C ALA A 259 -27.94 -31.32 -35.97
N SER A 260 -26.93 -30.75 -35.30
CA SER A 260 -25.90 -31.56 -34.64
C SER A 260 -26.43 -32.36 -33.45
N SER A 261 -27.41 -31.82 -32.69
CA SER A 261 -28.01 -32.56 -31.59
C SER A 261 -28.88 -33.71 -32.08
N SER A 262 -29.63 -33.54 -33.19
CA SER A 262 -30.44 -34.62 -33.77
C SER A 262 -29.58 -35.77 -34.34
N ASP A 263 -28.45 -35.47 -34.97
CA ASP A 263 -27.53 -36.51 -35.45
C ASP A 263 -26.89 -37.30 -34.29
N SER A 264 -26.60 -36.64 -33.16
CA SER A 264 -26.00 -37.30 -31.98
C SER A 264 -26.97 -38.16 -31.15
N THR A 265 -28.29 -38.00 -31.34
CA THR A 265 -29.32 -38.83 -30.67
C THR A 265 -29.72 -40.04 -31.52
N SER A 266 -29.22 -40.12 -32.75
CA SER A 266 -29.52 -41.18 -33.74
C SER A 266 -28.47 -42.29 -33.78
N ALA A 267 -27.51 -42.30 -32.85
CA ALA A 267 -26.44 -43.29 -32.67
C ALA A 267 -26.39 -43.74 -31.21
#